data_AF-A0A2D5S3V1-F1
#
_entry.id   AF-A0A2D5S3V1-F1
#
_cell.length_a   1.000
_cell.length_b   1.000
_cell.length_c   1.000
_cell.angle_alpha   90.00
_cell.angle_beta   90.00
_cell.angle_gamma   90.00
#
_symmetry.space_group_name_H-M   'P 1'
#
loop_
_entity.id
_entity.type
_entity.pdbx_description
1 polymer ?
#
loop_
_entity_poly.entity_id
_entity_poly.type
_entity_poly.pdbx_seq_one_letter_code
_entity_poly.pdbx_strand_id
1 'polypeptide(L)'
;MSSEHADVRSIEGIDRFRATLAGFVDAGRAALLEGESDLDRMILWLDRDRLTHWKSQIRRRQEMVTRAKSEVYRKQTQSSAKGGRAGDADERRNLRRAEERLEQARSRMAATKSWIRQLERERTLFKASVSPFANTVDHDLPHAIGLLRRMSENLEAYVSMPSPDLARLLAPPTDEGPSNRRSGTSVTPEKVDDVEPTDSKPEPEEKDGGPWE
;
A
#
# COMPACT_ATOMS: atom_id res chain seq x y z
N MET A 1 8.69 19.16 -40.66
CA MET A 1 9.03 18.94 -39.23
C MET A 1 8.42 20.08 -38.46
N SER A 2 7.23 19.88 -37.90
CA SER A 2 6.48 20.92 -37.21
C SER A 2 7.00 21.02 -35.78
N SER A 3 7.45 22.20 -35.37
CA SER A 3 7.80 22.49 -33.98
C SER A 3 6.53 22.45 -33.14
N GLU A 4 6.33 21.35 -32.43
CA GLU A 4 5.24 21.20 -31.47
C GLU A 4 5.58 22.06 -30.24
N HIS A 5 5.00 23.25 -30.17
CA HIS A 5 5.17 24.15 -29.03
C HIS A 5 4.47 23.55 -27.81
N ALA A 6 5.22 23.31 -26.72
CA ALA A 6 4.65 22.90 -25.45
C ALA A 6 4.00 24.12 -24.76
N ASP A 7 2.67 24.14 -24.63
CA ASP A 7 1.91 25.13 -23.84
C ASP A 7 2.05 24.84 -22.33
N VAL A 8 3.20 25.19 -21.76
CA VAL A 8 3.51 24.96 -20.33
C VAL A 8 2.90 26.09 -19.50
N ARG A 9 1.71 25.85 -18.93
CA ARG A 9 0.97 26.88 -18.18
C ARG A 9 1.50 27.14 -16.76
N SER A 10 2.14 26.17 -16.11
CA SER A 10 2.77 26.35 -14.79
C SER A 10 3.66 25.15 -14.40
N ILE A 11 4.97 25.36 -14.27
CA ILE A 11 5.92 24.38 -13.72
C ILE A 11 5.72 24.22 -12.20
N GLU A 12 5.47 25.34 -11.49
CA GLU A 12 5.18 25.36 -10.06
C GLU A 12 3.97 24.48 -9.69
N GLY A 13 2.97 24.40 -10.57
CA GLY A 13 1.81 23.51 -10.40
C GLY A 13 2.18 22.03 -10.33
N ILE A 14 3.17 21.60 -11.14
CA ILE A 14 3.66 20.22 -11.16
C ILE A 14 4.39 19.91 -9.85
N ASP A 15 5.24 20.81 -9.39
CA ASP A 15 5.96 20.65 -8.12
C ASP A 15 5.03 20.65 -6.90
N ARG A 16 4.03 21.53 -6.89
CA ARG A 16 3.02 21.56 -5.84
C ARG A 16 2.20 20.27 -5.80
N PHE A 17 1.80 19.75 -6.95
CA PHE A 17 1.11 18.47 -7.05
C PHE A 17 2.00 17.33 -6.56
N ARG A 18 3.26 17.29 -6.99
CA ARG A 18 4.26 16.31 -6.53
C ARG A 18 4.41 16.31 -5.01
N ALA A 19 4.54 17.49 -4.40
CA ALA A 19 4.65 17.63 -2.94
C ALA A 19 3.38 17.14 -2.22
N THR A 20 2.21 17.50 -2.74
CA THR A 20 0.92 17.05 -2.20
C THR A 20 0.76 15.53 -2.31
N LEU A 21 1.19 14.95 -3.44
CA LEU A 21 1.15 13.52 -3.69
C LEU A 21 2.09 12.74 -2.77
N ALA A 22 3.28 13.28 -2.49
CA ALA A 22 4.19 12.71 -1.49
C ALA A 22 3.55 12.70 -0.09
N GLY A 23 2.92 13.80 0.31
CA GLY A 23 2.18 13.86 1.58
C GLY A 23 1.00 12.88 1.63
N PHE A 24 0.30 12.67 0.52
CA PHE A 24 -0.75 11.66 0.40
C PHE A 24 -0.21 10.24 0.57
N VAL A 25 0.95 9.92 -0.02
CA VAL A 25 1.60 8.60 0.14
C VAL A 25 1.90 8.33 1.61
N ASP A 26 2.50 9.30 2.31
CA ASP A 26 2.82 9.14 3.73
C ASP A 26 1.57 8.98 4.60
N ALA A 27 0.53 9.79 4.34
CA ALA A 27 -0.76 9.67 5.03
C ALA A 27 -1.46 8.33 4.73
N GLY A 28 -1.40 7.87 3.48
CA GLY A 28 -1.93 6.57 3.06
C GLY A 28 -1.26 5.43 3.79
N ARG A 29 0.08 5.39 3.82
CA ARG A 29 0.85 4.38 4.57
C ARG A 29 0.52 4.36 6.05
N ALA A 30 0.42 5.54 6.67
CA ALA A 30 0.08 5.66 8.08
C ALA A 30 -1.32 5.09 8.38
N ALA A 31 -2.33 5.46 7.58
CA ALA A 31 -3.69 4.98 7.76
C ALA A 31 -3.80 3.45 7.57
N LEU A 32 -3.05 2.90 6.62
CA LEU A 32 -2.98 1.45 6.40
C LEU A 32 -2.39 0.71 7.60
N LEU A 33 -1.25 1.20 8.09
CA LEU A 33 -0.55 0.61 9.22
C LEU A 33 -1.40 0.70 10.50
N GLU A 34 -2.09 1.81 10.73
CA GLU A 34 -2.96 2.02 11.88
C GLU A 34 -4.12 1.01 11.87
N GLY A 35 -4.82 0.89 10.74
CA GLY A 35 -5.95 -0.05 10.60
C GLY A 35 -5.52 -1.51 10.81
N GLU A 36 -4.38 -1.92 10.26
CA GLU A 36 -3.84 -3.27 10.49
C GLU A 36 -3.43 -3.50 11.94
N SER A 37 -2.77 -2.52 12.55
CA SER A 37 -2.26 -2.61 13.93
C SER A 37 -3.40 -2.72 14.94
N ASP A 38 -4.51 -2.02 14.73
CA ASP A 38 -5.68 -2.07 15.60
C ASP A 38 -6.35 -3.46 15.57
N LEU A 39 -6.47 -4.06 14.38
CA LEU A 39 -7.00 -5.42 14.23
C LEU A 39 -6.09 -6.44 14.94
N ASP A 40 -4.77 -6.34 14.73
CA ASP A 40 -3.79 -7.22 15.34
C ASP A 40 -3.80 -7.10 16.87
N ARG A 41 -3.87 -5.87 17.38
CA ARG A 41 -3.97 -5.58 18.81
C ARG A 41 -5.27 -6.14 19.42
N MET A 42 -6.41 -5.99 18.74
CA MET A 42 -7.69 -6.50 19.22
C MET A 42 -7.68 -8.03 19.30
N ILE A 43 -7.18 -8.71 18.27
CA ILE A 43 -7.07 -10.17 18.24
C ILE A 43 -6.13 -10.65 19.35
N LEU A 44 -4.96 -10.02 19.49
CA LEU A 44 -3.98 -10.34 20.54
C LEU A 44 -4.59 -10.21 21.94
N TRP A 45 -5.32 -9.12 22.19
CA TRP A 45 -5.98 -8.89 23.47
C TRP A 45 -7.11 -9.89 23.75
N LEU A 46 -7.89 -10.27 22.73
CA LEU A 46 -8.91 -11.31 22.91
C LEU A 46 -8.29 -12.65 23.26
N ASP A 47 -7.23 -13.04 22.54
CA ASP A 47 -6.59 -14.34 22.70
C ASP A 47 -5.76 -14.45 23.98
N ARG A 48 -4.90 -13.46 24.27
CA ARG A 48 -3.99 -13.50 25.42
C ARG A 48 -4.66 -13.07 26.72
N ASP A 49 -5.36 -11.93 26.71
CA ASP A 49 -5.93 -11.36 27.93
C ASP A 49 -7.31 -11.92 28.22
N ARG A 50 -8.25 -11.84 27.27
CA ARG A 50 -9.66 -12.14 27.54
C ARG A 50 -9.94 -13.62 27.70
N LEU A 51 -9.35 -14.51 26.90
CA LEU A 51 -9.50 -15.95 27.13
C LEU A 51 -8.92 -16.38 28.48
N THR A 52 -7.74 -15.86 28.85
CA THR A 52 -7.11 -16.15 30.14
C THR A 52 -7.97 -15.64 31.30
N HIS A 53 -8.49 -14.42 31.19
CA HIS A 53 -9.43 -13.86 32.15
C HIS A 53 -10.65 -14.76 32.34
N TRP A 54 -11.33 -15.17 31.26
CA TRP A 54 -12.51 -16.02 31.37
C TRP A 54 -12.22 -17.41 31.90
N LYS A 55 -11.09 -18.02 31.55
CA LYS A 55 -10.63 -19.29 32.15
C LYS A 55 -10.51 -19.17 33.68
N SER A 56 -9.86 -18.11 34.16
CA SER A 56 -9.71 -17.82 35.59
C SER A 56 -11.07 -17.57 36.27
N GLN A 57 -11.94 -16.76 35.64
CA GLN A 57 -13.29 -16.49 36.15
C GLN A 57 -14.14 -17.75 36.25
N ILE A 58 -14.07 -18.65 35.27
CA ILE A 58 -14.80 -19.92 35.29
C ILE A 58 -14.32 -20.76 36.47
N ARG A 59 -13.00 -20.91 36.66
CA ARG A 59 -12.44 -21.64 37.80
C ARG A 59 -12.96 -21.09 39.13
N ARG A 60 -12.84 -19.78 39.35
CA ARG A 60 -13.30 -19.11 40.58
C ARG A 60 -14.81 -19.28 40.80
N ARG A 61 -15.62 -19.14 39.75
CA ARG A 61 -17.08 -19.30 39.84
C ARG A 61 -17.47 -20.75 40.10
N GLN A 62 -16.71 -21.71 39.58
CA GLN A 62 -16.92 -23.13 39.85
C GLN A 62 -16.64 -23.47 41.32
N GLU A 63 -15.57 -22.91 41.91
CA GLU A 63 -15.30 -23.01 43.34
C GLU A 63 -16.45 -22.41 44.18
N MET A 64 -17.01 -21.27 43.77
CA MET A 64 -18.18 -20.67 44.42
C MET A 64 -19.43 -21.54 44.34
N VAL A 65 -19.67 -22.21 43.21
CA VAL A 65 -20.77 -23.19 43.08
C VAL A 65 -20.54 -24.36 44.03
N THR A 66 -19.33 -24.92 44.09
CA THR A 66 -19.01 -26.02 45.03
C THR A 66 -19.24 -25.60 46.48
N ARG A 67 -18.84 -24.38 46.86
CA ARG A 67 -19.10 -23.82 48.19
C ARG A 67 -20.61 -23.64 48.46
N ALA A 68 -21.36 -23.10 47.51
CA ALA A 68 -22.81 -22.95 47.67
C ALA A 68 -23.51 -24.30 47.81
N LYS A 69 -23.05 -25.35 47.10
CA LYS A 69 -23.55 -26.72 47.25
C LYS A 69 -23.27 -27.28 48.64
N SER A 70 -22.07 -27.06 49.19
CA SER A 70 -21.74 -27.52 50.54
C SER A 70 -22.52 -26.76 51.62
N GLU A 71 -22.81 -25.47 51.43
CA GLU A 71 -23.66 -24.68 52.32
C GLU A 71 -25.11 -25.21 52.34
N VAL A 72 -25.68 -25.51 51.17
CA VAL A 72 -27.00 -26.17 51.07
C VAL A 72 -26.99 -27.52 51.79
N TYR A 73 -26.01 -28.37 51.51
CA TYR A 73 -25.91 -29.69 52.14
C TYR A 73 -25.79 -29.59 53.67
N ARG A 74 -24.91 -28.70 54.16
CA ARG A 74 -24.72 -28.46 55.60
C ARG A 74 -26.03 -28.06 56.28
N LYS A 75 -26.79 -27.14 55.69
CA LYS A 75 -28.10 -26.70 56.19
C LYS A 75 -29.15 -27.81 56.18
N GLN A 76 -29.09 -28.72 55.21
CA GLN A 76 -30.00 -29.87 55.12
C GLN A 76 -29.70 -30.96 56.16
N THR A 77 -28.42 -31.18 56.49
CA THR A 77 -27.99 -32.16 57.48
C THR A 77 -28.08 -31.63 58.92
N GLN A 78 -28.00 -30.32 59.13
CA GLN A 78 -28.23 -29.70 60.42
C GLN A 78 -29.70 -29.87 60.84
N SER A 79 -29.93 -30.77 61.81
CA SER A 79 -31.23 -30.93 62.45
C SER A 79 -31.60 -29.66 63.20
N SER A 80 -32.82 -29.14 63.03
CA SER A 80 -33.29 -28.02 63.84
C SER A 80 -33.45 -28.46 65.29
N ALA A 81 -33.00 -27.64 66.23
CA ALA A 81 -33.13 -27.87 67.67
C ALA A 81 -34.59 -28.11 68.15
N LYS A 82 -35.59 -27.83 67.28
CA LYS A 82 -37.02 -28.02 67.53
C LYS A 82 -37.65 -29.21 66.78
N GLY A 83 -36.83 -30.14 66.25
CA GLY A 83 -37.31 -31.37 65.60
C GLY A 83 -37.84 -31.21 64.16
N GLY A 84 -37.61 -30.05 63.52
CA GLY A 84 -38.00 -29.77 62.13
C GLY A 84 -36.80 -29.66 61.17
N ARG A 85 -37.05 -29.69 59.86
CA ARG A 85 -36.02 -29.38 58.85
C ARG A 85 -35.82 -27.86 58.79
N ALA A 86 -34.59 -27.37 58.94
CA ALA A 86 -34.30 -25.95 58.78
C ALA A 86 -34.59 -25.51 57.33
N GLY A 87 -35.17 -24.31 57.15
CA GLY A 87 -35.41 -23.76 55.82
C GLY A 87 -34.11 -23.51 55.07
N ASP A 88 -33.96 -24.09 53.88
CA ASP A 88 -32.78 -23.99 52.99
C ASP A 88 -33.06 -23.14 51.74
N ALA A 89 -34.14 -22.33 51.77
CA ALA A 89 -34.58 -21.53 50.63
C ALA A 89 -33.53 -20.48 50.20
N ASP A 90 -32.86 -19.83 51.16
CA ASP A 90 -31.84 -18.82 50.90
C ASP A 90 -30.56 -19.45 50.32
N GLU A 91 -30.11 -20.57 50.87
CA GLU A 91 -28.94 -21.30 50.36
C GLU A 91 -29.19 -21.83 48.96
N ARG A 92 -30.39 -22.38 48.69
CA ARG A 92 -30.78 -22.81 47.34
C ARG A 92 -30.83 -21.62 46.36
N ARG A 93 -31.30 -20.46 46.80
CA ARG A 93 -31.29 -19.23 45.98
C ARG A 93 -29.87 -18.76 45.70
N ASN A 94 -28.97 -18.85 46.68
CA ASN A 94 -27.56 -18.51 46.51
C ASN A 94 -26.87 -19.47 45.52
N LEU A 95 -27.16 -20.78 45.62
CA LEU A 95 -26.68 -21.78 44.69
C LEU A 95 -27.11 -21.48 43.24
N ARG A 96 -28.40 -21.21 43.00
CA ARG A 96 -28.90 -20.85 41.67
C ARG A 96 -28.17 -19.64 41.09
N ARG A 97 -27.97 -18.58 41.88
CA ARG A 97 -27.20 -17.39 41.46
C ARG A 97 -25.74 -17.71 41.13
N ALA A 98 -25.10 -18.60 41.89
CA ALA A 98 -23.73 -19.02 41.62
C ALA A 98 -23.64 -19.80 40.30
N GLU A 99 -24.61 -20.69 40.03
CA GLU A 99 -24.72 -21.46 38.80
C GLU A 99 -25.00 -20.56 37.59
N GLU A 100 -25.93 -19.61 37.68
CA GLU A 100 -26.21 -18.59 36.65
C GLU A 100 -24.95 -17.78 36.30
N ARG A 101 -24.18 -17.36 37.31
CA ARG A 101 -22.92 -16.64 37.09
C ARG A 101 -21.89 -17.52 36.40
N LEU A 102 -21.78 -18.79 36.78
CA LEU A 102 -20.85 -19.72 36.13
C LEU A 102 -21.23 -19.89 34.66
N GLU A 103 -22.51 -20.06 34.35
CA GLU A 103 -22.99 -20.20 32.99
C GLU A 103 -22.75 -18.94 32.16
N GLN A 104 -23.01 -17.76 32.73
CA GLN A 104 -22.68 -16.50 32.07
C GLN A 104 -21.18 -16.40 31.70
N ALA A 105 -20.28 -16.85 32.57
CA ALA A 105 -18.85 -16.84 32.27
C ALA A 105 -18.48 -17.81 31.15
N ARG A 106 -19.10 -19.00 31.11
CA ARG A 106 -18.92 -19.98 30.03
C ARG A 106 -19.42 -19.45 28.69
N SER A 107 -20.62 -18.85 28.69
CA SER A 107 -21.19 -18.19 27.51
C SER A 107 -20.27 -17.07 27.01
N ARG A 108 -19.75 -16.20 27.90
CA ARG A 108 -18.79 -15.16 27.52
C ARG A 108 -17.47 -15.71 26.96
N MET A 109 -16.97 -16.83 27.51
CA MET A 109 -15.80 -17.51 26.96
C MET A 109 -16.06 -18.06 25.56
N ALA A 110 -17.22 -18.71 25.35
CA ALA A 110 -17.62 -19.22 24.05
C ALA A 110 -17.76 -18.09 23.01
N ALA A 111 -18.40 -16.97 23.41
CA ALA A 111 -18.50 -15.77 22.59
C ALA A 111 -17.12 -15.19 22.27
N THR A 112 -16.21 -15.11 23.24
CA THR A 112 -14.83 -14.63 23.01
C THR A 112 -14.14 -15.49 21.93
N LYS A 113 -14.27 -16.83 22.00
CA LYS A 113 -13.73 -17.72 20.99
C LYS A 113 -14.36 -17.54 19.61
N SER A 114 -15.67 -17.28 19.53
CA SER A 114 -16.32 -17.02 18.24
C SER A 114 -15.87 -15.69 17.65
N TRP A 115 -15.72 -14.65 18.47
CA TRP A 115 -15.22 -13.34 18.04
C TRP A 115 -13.77 -13.41 17.54
N ILE A 116 -12.89 -14.19 18.19
CA ILE A 116 -11.52 -14.39 17.69
C ILE A 116 -11.56 -14.96 16.27
N ARG A 117 -12.28 -16.07 16.05
CA ARG A 117 -12.38 -16.68 14.71
C ARG A 117 -12.99 -15.75 13.68
N GLN A 118 -13.98 -14.95 14.08
CA GLN A 118 -14.60 -13.99 13.18
C GLN A 118 -13.63 -12.87 12.81
N LEU A 119 -12.95 -12.28 13.79
CA LEU A 119 -11.97 -11.21 13.56
C LEU A 119 -10.76 -11.68 12.75
N GLU A 120 -10.29 -12.93 12.91
CA GLU A 120 -9.24 -13.48 12.07
C GLU A 120 -9.65 -13.56 10.59
N ARG A 121 -10.91 -13.94 10.33
CA ARG A 121 -11.47 -13.91 8.96
C ARG A 121 -11.60 -12.49 8.43
N GLU A 122 -12.20 -11.59 9.21
CA GLU A 122 -12.35 -10.18 8.81
C GLU A 122 -11.00 -9.51 8.58
N ARG A 123 -9.98 -9.81 9.39
CA ARG A 123 -8.60 -9.34 9.19
C ARG A 123 -8.04 -9.79 7.84
N THR A 124 -8.28 -11.05 7.48
CA THR A 124 -7.81 -11.61 6.20
C THR A 124 -8.52 -10.93 5.03
N LEU A 125 -9.84 -10.72 5.13
CA LEU A 125 -10.62 -10.00 4.12
C LEU A 125 -10.21 -8.53 4.01
N PHE A 126 -9.96 -7.87 5.14
CA PHE A 126 -9.46 -6.50 5.20
C PHE A 126 -8.14 -6.36 4.45
N LYS A 127 -7.14 -7.19 4.79
CA LYS A 127 -5.84 -7.19 4.10
C LYS A 127 -5.99 -7.44 2.60
N ALA A 128 -6.84 -8.36 2.20
CA ALA A 128 -7.12 -8.62 0.78
C ALA A 128 -7.76 -7.41 0.08
N SER A 129 -8.74 -6.77 0.72
CA SER A 129 -9.46 -5.60 0.15
C SER A 129 -8.57 -4.37 0.01
N VAL A 130 -7.58 -4.24 0.88
CA VAL A 130 -6.70 -3.08 0.97
C VAL A 130 -5.39 -3.28 0.20
N SER A 131 -5.02 -4.54 -0.10
CA SER A 131 -3.81 -4.90 -0.84
C SER A 131 -3.58 -4.11 -2.14
N PRO A 132 -4.59 -3.87 -3.01
CA PRO A 132 -4.38 -3.05 -4.21
C PRO A 132 -4.01 -1.60 -3.89
N PHE A 133 -4.64 -1.00 -2.88
CA PHE A 133 -4.35 0.37 -2.46
C PHE A 133 -2.98 0.47 -1.77
N ALA A 134 -2.59 -0.55 -0.99
CA ALA A 134 -1.24 -0.63 -0.44
C ALA A 134 -0.19 -0.66 -1.57
N ASN A 135 -0.41 -1.48 -2.61
CA ASN A 135 0.50 -1.54 -3.76
C ASN A 135 0.61 -0.20 -4.50
N THR A 136 -0.50 0.49 -4.73
CA THR A 136 -0.48 1.80 -5.41
C THR A 136 0.29 2.84 -4.60
N VAL A 137 0.05 2.89 -3.28
CA VAL A 137 0.74 3.81 -2.37
C VAL A 137 2.24 3.49 -2.27
N ASP A 138 2.61 2.20 -2.29
CA ASP A 138 4.01 1.80 -2.09
C ASP A 138 4.86 1.81 -3.36
N HIS A 139 4.26 1.67 -4.54
CA HIS A 139 4.99 1.50 -5.80
C HIS A 139 4.56 2.52 -6.86
N ASP A 140 3.28 2.53 -7.23
CA ASP A 140 2.79 3.31 -8.37
C ASP A 140 2.91 4.82 -8.13
N LEU A 141 2.53 5.28 -6.94
CA LEU A 141 2.59 6.70 -6.59
C LEU A 141 4.04 7.21 -6.43
N PRO A 142 4.97 6.50 -5.76
CA PRO A 142 6.38 6.86 -5.79
C PRO A 142 6.98 6.92 -7.19
N HIS A 143 6.60 5.99 -8.08
CA HIS A 143 7.02 6.04 -9.47
C HIS A 143 6.48 7.29 -10.18
N ALA A 144 5.19 7.61 -10.02
CA ALA A 144 4.58 8.81 -10.58
C ALA A 144 5.24 10.10 -10.05
N ILE A 145 5.57 10.17 -8.76
CA ILE A 145 6.33 11.28 -8.16
C ILE A 145 7.68 11.48 -8.85
N GLY A 146 8.38 10.38 -9.14
CA GLY A 146 9.65 10.41 -9.88
C GLY A 146 9.49 10.91 -11.32
N LEU A 147 8.41 10.51 -12.01
CA LEU A 147 8.11 11.00 -13.36
C LEU A 147 7.79 12.50 -13.37
N LEU A 148 6.98 12.97 -12.43
CA LEU A 148 6.63 14.39 -12.28
C LEU A 148 7.87 15.25 -11.99
N ARG A 149 8.80 14.73 -11.20
CA ARG A 149 10.09 15.38 -10.95
C ARG A 149 10.91 15.52 -12.24
N ARG A 150 11.10 14.44 -12.99
CA ARG A 150 11.83 14.47 -14.28
C ARG A 150 11.17 15.42 -15.29
N MET A 151 9.85 15.43 -15.32
CA MET A 151 9.10 16.35 -16.17
C MET A 151 9.37 17.81 -15.78
N SER A 152 9.35 18.13 -14.49
CA SER A 152 9.67 19.49 -14.00
C SER A 152 11.10 19.89 -14.35
N GLU A 153 12.09 19.02 -14.09
CA GLU A 153 13.50 19.23 -14.43
C GLU A 153 13.71 19.48 -15.94
N ASN A 154 13.03 18.70 -16.80
CA ASN A 154 13.13 18.87 -18.26
C ASN A 154 12.51 20.19 -18.74
N LEU A 155 11.39 20.61 -18.15
CA LEU A 155 10.72 21.87 -18.49
C LEU A 155 11.55 23.08 -18.02
N GLU A 156 12.14 23.02 -16.83
CA GLU A 156 13.08 24.04 -16.35
C GLU A 156 14.32 24.13 -17.26
N ALA A 157 14.88 23.00 -17.66
CA ALA A 157 16.00 22.96 -18.59
C ALA A 157 15.63 23.60 -19.95
N TYR A 158 14.43 23.31 -20.47
CA TYR A 158 13.96 23.89 -21.72
C TYR A 158 13.79 25.42 -21.65
N VAL A 159 13.23 25.92 -20.54
CA VAL A 159 13.09 27.37 -20.31
C VAL A 159 14.46 28.04 -20.12
N SER A 160 15.43 27.35 -19.53
CA SER A 160 16.78 27.89 -19.31
C SER A 160 17.68 27.89 -20.55
N MET A 161 17.32 27.15 -21.60
CA MET A 161 18.08 27.17 -22.85
C MET A 161 17.91 28.52 -23.55
N PRO A 162 19.00 29.23 -23.89
CA PRO A 162 18.90 30.49 -24.62
C PRO A 162 18.26 30.23 -25.98
N SER A 163 17.25 31.02 -26.33
CA SER A 163 16.65 31.01 -27.66
C SER A 163 17.76 31.16 -28.72
N PRO A 164 17.89 30.23 -29.68
CA PRO A 164 18.89 30.34 -30.75
C PRO A 164 18.66 31.59 -31.60
N ASP A 165 17.46 32.17 -31.57
CA ASP A 165 17.13 33.41 -32.29
C ASP A 165 17.69 34.65 -31.58
N LEU A 166 17.66 34.70 -30.25
CA LEU A 166 18.22 35.83 -29.50
C LEU A 166 19.75 35.87 -29.61
N ALA A 167 20.39 34.69 -29.55
CA ALA A 167 21.84 34.57 -29.73
C ALA A 167 22.28 34.95 -31.16
N ARG A 168 21.45 34.68 -32.18
CA ARG A 168 21.69 35.10 -33.57
C ARG A 168 21.46 36.59 -33.80
N LEU A 169 20.45 37.17 -33.15
CA LEU A 169 20.12 38.59 -33.26
C LEU A 169 21.09 39.49 -32.47
N LEU A 170 21.72 38.94 -31.42
CA LEU A 170 22.73 39.63 -30.61
C LEU A 170 24.17 39.36 -31.09
N ALA A 171 24.37 38.46 -32.07
CA ALA A 171 25.66 38.25 -32.68
C ALA A 171 26.05 39.50 -33.50
N PRO A 172 27.22 40.12 -33.27
CA PRO A 172 27.66 41.24 -34.07
C PRO A 172 27.83 40.78 -35.54
N PRO A 173 27.48 41.62 -36.53
CA PRO A 173 27.72 41.26 -37.93
C PRO A 173 29.22 41.07 -38.13
N THR A 174 29.63 39.82 -38.37
CA THR A 174 30.97 39.53 -38.85
C THR A 174 31.01 39.95 -40.32
N ASP A 175 31.71 41.05 -40.60
CA ASP A 175 32.11 41.45 -41.96
C ASP A 175 32.99 40.34 -42.56
N GLU A 176 32.38 39.38 -43.24
CA GLU A 176 33.08 38.55 -44.23
C GLU A 176 33.09 39.29 -45.57
N GLY A 177 34.14 40.09 -45.78
CA GLY A 177 34.46 40.65 -47.08
C GLY A 177 35.16 39.61 -47.98
N PRO A 178 34.80 39.50 -49.28
CA PRO A 178 35.47 38.57 -50.20
C PRO A 178 36.84 39.14 -50.62
N SER A 179 37.91 38.62 -50.02
CA SER A 179 39.29 38.97 -50.42
C SER A 179 39.73 38.13 -51.62
N ASN A 180 39.45 38.66 -52.80
CA ASN A 180 40.02 38.21 -54.07
C ASN A 180 41.48 38.67 -54.16
N ARG A 181 42.48 37.77 -54.02
CA ARG A 181 43.85 38.02 -54.50
C ARG A 181 44.44 36.82 -55.23
N ARG A 182 44.95 37.18 -56.40
CA ARG A 182 45.51 36.43 -57.51
C ARG A 182 47.03 36.30 -57.39
N SER A 183 47.57 35.27 -58.05
CA SER A 183 48.98 34.98 -58.43
C SER A 183 49.62 33.88 -57.59
N GLY A 184 50.19 32.79 -58.13
CA GLY A 184 50.37 32.31 -59.49
C GLY A 184 51.32 31.10 -59.48
N THR A 185 51.04 30.09 -60.33
CA THR A 185 51.97 29.19 -61.07
C THR A 185 53.11 28.49 -60.29
N SER A 186 53.22 27.15 -60.22
CA SER A 186 53.60 26.28 -61.34
C SER A 186 53.47 24.75 -61.07
N VAL A 187 52.93 24.03 -62.06
CA VAL A 187 53.33 22.70 -62.60
C VAL A 187 52.77 21.39 -61.96
N THR A 188 51.82 20.84 -62.73
CA THR A 188 51.27 19.49 -63.06
C THR A 188 52.21 18.25 -63.08
N PRO A 189 51.73 17.00 -63.37
CA PRO A 189 50.45 16.30 -63.04
C PRO A 189 50.66 14.76 -62.72
N GLU A 190 49.55 13.98 -62.74
CA GLU A 190 49.44 12.50 -62.83
C GLU A 190 49.41 11.77 -61.45
N LYS A 191 48.48 10.86 -61.10
CA LYS A 191 47.74 9.87 -61.89
C LYS A 191 46.44 9.45 -61.18
N VAL A 192 45.49 9.05 -62.01
CA VAL A 192 44.17 8.49 -61.68
C VAL A 192 44.33 7.01 -61.38
N ASP A 193 43.67 6.50 -60.33
CA ASP A 193 43.31 5.10 -60.26
C ASP A 193 41.79 5.00 -60.03
N ASP A 194 41.20 4.24 -60.95
CA ASP A 194 39.82 3.81 -61.04
C ASP A 194 39.33 3.09 -59.77
N VAL A 195 38.02 3.16 -59.50
CA VAL A 195 37.07 2.03 -59.61
C VAL A 195 35.70 2.51 -59.10
N GLU A 196 34.81 2.83 -60.04
CA GLU A 196 33.38 2.51 -59.94
C GLU A 196 33.20 1.11 -60.57
N PRO A 197 32.18 0.28 -60.23
CA PRO A 197 30.80 0.66 -60.53
C PRO A 197 29.70 0.23 -59.52
N THR A 198 28.72 1.11 -59.35
CA THR A 198 27.27 0.93 -59.55
C THR A 198 26.66 -0.46 -59.30
N ASP A 199 25.75 -0.57 -58.33
CA ASP A 199 24.29 -0.40 -58.49
C ASP A 199 23.60 -1.59 -59.18
N SER A 200 22.64 -2.20 -58.50
CA SER A 200 21.63 -3.11 -59.06
C SER A 200 20.55 -3.41 -58.00
N LYS A 201 19.52 -2.56 -57.94
CA LYS A 201 18.14 -2.95 -57.59
C LYS A 201 17.36 -3.01 -58.93
N PRO A 202 16.52 -4.02 -59.24
CA PRO A 202 15.15 -4.10 -58.71
C PRO A 202 14.52 -5.51 -58.48
N GLU A 203 13.48 -5.49 -57.63
CA GLU A 203 12.33 -6.40 -57.45
C GLU A 203 11.64 -6.87 -58.76
N PRO A 204 10.54 -7.68 -58.78
CA PRO A 204 9.77 -8.38 -57.73
C PRO A 204 9.36 -9.84 -58.13
N GLU A 205 8.35 -10.39 -57.43
CA GLU A 205 7.43 -11.50 -57.76
C GLU A 205 7.70 -12.84 -57.05
N GLU A 206 6.72 -13.66 -56.68
CA GLU A 206 5.31 -13.58 -56.30
C GLU A 206 4.96 -15.05 -55.95
N LYS A 207 4.18 -15.31 -54.89
CA LYS A 207 3.47 -16.59 -54.59
C LYS A 207 4.37 -17.82 -54.31
N ASP A 208 4.03 -18.79 -53.48
CA ASP A 208 2.75 -19.42 -53.20
C ASP A 208 2.89 -20.22 -51.88
N GLY A 209 1.74 -20.47 -51.22
CA GLY A 209 1.47 -21.81 -50.71
C GLY A 209 1.83 -22.16 -49.26
N GLY A 210 0.94 -21.81 -48.34
CA GLY A 210 0.31 -22.81 -47.45
C GLY A 210 0.99 -23.19 -46.13
N PRO A 211 0.21 -23.82 -45.21
CA PRO A 211 0.45 -23.84 -43.76
C PRO A 211 1.04 -25.18 -43.25
N TRP A 212 1.10 -25.35 -41.92
CA TRP A 212 1.40 -26.55 -41.10
C TRP A 212 2.86 -26.71 -40.61
N GLU A 213 3.13 -26.34 -39.35
CA GLU A 213 3.14 -27.19 -38.14
C GLU A 213 3.15 -26.31 -36.88
#